data_AF-F9U621-F1
#
_entry.id   AF-F9U621-F1
#
_cell.length_a   1.000
_cell.length_b   1.000
_cell.length_c   1.000
_cell.angle_alpha   90.00
_cell.angle_beta   90.00
_cell.angle_gamma   90.00
#
_symmetry.space_group_name_H-M   'P 1'
#
loop_
_entity.id
_entity.type
_entity.pdbx_description
1 polymer ?
#
loop_
_entity_poly.entity_id
_entity_poly.type
_entity_poly.pdbx_seq_one_letter_code
_entity_poly.pdbx_strand_id
1 'polypeptide(L)' 'MKAINIKMLPIAIWCLAVAATIPSVATAAVERYVIDTEGGHAFVQFRVKHLAYSWLYGRFND' A
#
# COMPACT_ATOMS: atom_id res chain seq x y z
N MET A 1 4.22 22.64 -43.41
CA MET A 1 4.54 22.76 -41.97
C MET A 1 3.63 23.83 -41.39
N LYS A 2 2.63 23.45 -40.58
CA LYS A 2 1.55 24.35 -40.15
C LYS A 2 2.07 25.22 -38.99
N ALA A 3 2.24 26.51 -39.25
CA ALA A 3 2.76 27.46 -38.27
C ALA A 3 1.87 27.46 -37.02
N ILE A 4 2.48 27.32 -35.85
CA ILE A 4 1.82 27.44 -34.56
C ILE A 4 1.26 28.86 -34.46
N ASN A 5 -0.06 28.98 -34.29
CA ASN A 5 -0.77 30.26 -34.26
C ASN A 5 -0.39 31.03 -32.98
N ILE A 6 0.11 32.26 -33.12
CA ILE A 6 0.59 33.12 -32.02
C ILE A 6 -0.45 33.30 -30.89
N LYS A 7 -1.76 33.24 -31.19
CA LYS A 7 -2.82 33.32 -30.17
C LYS A 7 -2.93 32.06 -29.29
N MET A 8 -2.36 30.93 -29.72
CA MET A 8 -2.30 29.67 -28.97
C MET A 8 -1.04 29.55 -28.12
N LEU A 9 -0.04 30.44 -28.29
CA LEU A 9 1.18 30.49 -27.50
C LEU A 9 0.94 30.70 -25.99
N PRO A 10 0.05 31.60 -25.52
CA PRO A 10 -0.19 31.75 -24.08
C PRO A 10 -0.85 30.50 -23.48
N ILE A 11 -1.79 29.88 -24.20
CA ILE A 11 -2.50 28.67 -23.75
C ILE A 11 -1.52 27.50 -23.59
N ALA A 12 -0.55 27.38 -24.50
CA ALA A 12 0.50 26.38 -24.40
C ALA A 12 1.42 26.59 -23.18
N ILE A 13 1.74 27.84 -22.84
CA ILE A 13 2.53 28.20 -21.65
C ILE A 13 1.75 27.88 -20.36
N TRP A 14 0.45 28.18 -20.33
CA TRP A 14 -0.42 27.84 -19.20
C TRP A 14 -0.59 26.32 -19.02
N CYS A 15 -0.73 25.55 -20.10
CA CYS A 15 -0.75 24.08 -20.02
C CYS A 15 0.57 23.50 -19.48
N LEU A 16 1.71 24.05 -19.89
CA LEU A 16 3.01 23.60 -19.40
C LEU A 16 3.21 23.93 -17.91
N ALA A 17 2.70 25.07 -17.45
CA ALA A 17 2.72 25.46 -16.04
C ALA A 17 1.85 24.54 -15.17
N VAL A 18 0.65 24.15 -15.65
CA VAL A 18 -0.24 23.22 -14.92
C VAL A 18 0.31 21.79 -14.90
N ALA A 19 0.95 21.35 -15.98
CA ALA A 19 1.62 20.05 -16.02
C ALA A 19 2.80 19.97 -15.02
N ALA A 20 3.47 21.09 -14.76
CA ALA A 20 4.57 21.16 -13.80
C ALA A 20 4.12 21.13 -12.33
N THR A 21 2.83 21.35 -12.04
CA THR A 21 2.27 21.32 -10.68
C THR A 21 1.55 20.02 -10.33
N ILE A 22 1.56 19.01 -11.22
CA ILE A 22 0.98 17.71 -10.87
C ILE A 22 1.86 17.11 -9.78
N PRO A 23 1.36 16.96 -8.53
CA PRO A 23 2.14 16.28 -7.51
C PRO A 23 2.41 14.87 -8.02
N SER A 24 3.69 14.49 -8.07
CA SER A 24 4.10 13.13 -8.33
C SER A 24 3.31 12.22 -7.39
N VAL A 25 2.44 11.37 -7.94
CA VAL A 25 1.66 10.39 -7.17
C VAL A 25 2.68 9.54 -6.44
N ALA A 26 2.88 9.83 -5.15
CA ALA A 26 3.78 9.07 -4.31
C ALA A 26 3.20 7.66 -4.20
N THR A 27 3.81 6.71 -4.89
CA THR A 27 3.53 5.31 -4.66
C THR A 27 4.10 4.96 -3.29
N ALA A 28 3.25 4.43 -2.40
CA ALA A 28 3.72 3.95 -1.10
C ALA A 28 4.81 2.89 -1.34
N ALA A 29 5.95 3.05 -0.67
CA ALA A 29 7.02 2.07 -0.73
C ALA A 29 6.52 0.73 -0.17
N VAL A 30 6.97 -0.37 -0.76
CA VAL A 30 6.66 -1.71 -0.24
C VAL A 30 7.43 -1.90 1.06
N GLU A 31 6.72 -1.79 2.19
CA GLU A 31 7.30 -2.11 3.48
C GLU A 31 7.43 -3.64 3.66
N ARG A 32 8.51 -4.03 4.32
CA ARG A 32 8.83 -5.43 4.62
C ARG A 32 8.69 -5.62 6.12
N TYR A 33 7.73 -6.44 6.53
CA TYR A 33 7.51 -6.81 7.92
C TYR A 33 8.02 -8.22 8.14
N VAL A 34 8.81 -8.40 9.19
CA VAL A 34 9.28 -9.71 9.66
C VAL A 34 8.55 -10.01 10.95
N ILE A 35 8.05 -11.24 11.09
CA ILE A 35 7.40 -11.69 12.33
C ILE A 35 8.49 -11.92 13.37
N ASP A 36 8.36 -11.28 14.53
CA ASP A 36 9.25 -11.48 15.68
C ASP A 36 9.02 -12.86 16.31
N THR A 37 9.83 -13.84 15.91
CA THR A 37 9.83 -15.20 16.47
C THR A 37 10.77 -15.33 17.67
N GLU A 38 11.70 -14.40 17.90
CA GLU A 38 12.67 -14.47 18.99
C GLU A 38 12.13 -13.89 20.30
N GLY A 39 11.42 -12.76 20.24
CA GLY A 39 10.83 -12.11 21.41
C GLY A 39 9.56 -12.78 21.93
N GLY A 40 9.03 -13.78 21.21
CA GLY A 40 7.84 -14.53 21.61
C GLY A 40 6.57 -13.68 21.65
N HIS A 41 6.52 -12.54 20.95
CA HIS A 41 5.36 -11.64 20.94
C HIS A 41 4.30 -12.03 19.89
N ALA A 42 4.61 -12.97 19.01
CA ALA A 42 3.68 -13.53 18.03
C ALA A 42 3.23 -14.94 18.44
N PHE A 43 1.93 -15.23 18.33
CA PHE A 43 1.38 -16.52 18.72
C PHE A 43 0.34 -17.03 17.73
N VAL A 44 0.47 -18.27 17.30
CA VAL A 44 -0.54 -18.94 16.47
C VAL A 44 -1.32 -19.92 17.34
N GLN A 45 -2.59 -19.57 17.61
CA GLN A 45 -3.49 -20.37 18.45
C GLN A 45 -4.63 -20.94 17.63
N PHE A 46 -5.07 -22.15 17.98
CA PHE A 46 -6.24 -22.77 17.40
C PHE A 46 -7.17 -23.29 18.48
N ARG A 47 -8.43 -23.48 18.08
CA ARG A 47 -9.42 -24.17 18.90
C ARG A 47 -10.24 -25.13 18.05
N VAL A 48 -10.60 -26.26 18.63
CA VAL A 48 -11.46 -27.26 18.00
C VAL A 48 -12.59 -27.66 18.95
N LYS A 49 -13.80 -27.83 18.42
CA LYS A 49 -14.93 -28.34 19.20
C LYS A 49 -14.67 -29.80 19.57
N HIS A 50 -14.80 -30.12 20.84
CA HIS A 50 -14.75 -31.49 21.33
C HIS A 50 -16.15 -31.90 21.80
N LEU A 51 -16.78 -32.76 20.99
CA LEU A 51 -18.11 -33.33 21.17
C LEU A 51 -19.23 -32.29 21.44
N ALA A 52 -19.09 -31.06 20.95
CA ALA A 52 -20.05 -29.96 21.13
C ALA A 52 -20.30 -29.50 22.59
N TYR A 53 -19.58 -30.02 23.58
CA TYR A 53 -19.64 -29.57 24.97
C TYR A 53 -18.47 -28.67 25.35
N SER A 54 -17.32 -28.90 24.74
CA SER A 54 -16.07 -28.28 25.16
C SER A 54 -15.23 -27.81 23.97
N TRP A 55 -14.26 -26.95 24.29
CA TRP A 55 -13.28 -26.44 23.33
C TRP A 55 -11.90 -26.86 23.77
N LEU A 56 -11.18 -27.54 22.87
CA LEU A 56 -9.76 -27.80 23.06
C LEU A 56 -8.98 -26.63 22.46
N TYR A 57 -8.15 -26.01 23.28
CA TYR A 57 -7.25 -24.92 22.88
C TYR A 57 -5.84 -25.46 22.70
N GLY A 58 -5.17 -25.00 21.65
CA GLY A 58 -3.79 -25.35 21.36
C GLY A 58 -3.03 -24.16 20.75
N ARG A 59 -1.71 -24.27 20.73
CA ARG A 59 -0.79 -23.26 20.17
C ARG A 59 0.36 -23.96 19.45
N PHE A 60 0.84 -23.35 18.38
CA PHE A 60 2.13 -23.67 17.78
C PHE A 60 3.19 -22.74 18.38
N ASN A 61 4.25 -23.34 18.93
CA ASN A 61 5.34 -22.60 19.59
C ASN A 61 6.53 -22.35 18.66
N ASP A 62 6.60 -23.07 17.53
CA ASP A 62 7.70 -23.06 16.57
C ASP A 62 7.18 -22.75 15.15
#